data_AF-A0A078FZV1-F1
#
_entry.id   AF-A0A078FZV1-F1
#
_cell.length_a   1.000
_cell.length_b   1.000
_cell.length_c   1.000
_cell.angle_alpha   90.00
_cell.angle_beta   90.00
_cell.angle_gamma   90.00
#
_symmetry.space_group_name_H-M   'P 1'
#
loop_
_entity.id
_entity.type
_entity.pdbx_description
1 polymer ?
#
loop_
_entity_poly.entity_id
_entity_poly.type
_entity_poly.pdbx_seq_one_letter_code
_entity_poly.pdbx_strand_id
1 'polypeptide(L)'
;MAEYFRDVNEQDVLLFIDNIFRFVQAGSEVSALLGRMPSAVGYQPTLSTEMGSLQERITSTKKGSITSIQAVYVPADDLTDPAPATTFAHLDATTVLSRGLAAKGIYPAVDPLDSTSTMLQPRIVGEEHYETAQQVKQTLQRYKELQDIIAILGLDELSEEDRLTVARARKIERFLSQPFFVAEVFTGSPGKYVGLAETIRGFNLILSGEFDSLPEQAFYLVGNIDEATAKATNLEMEKVKEIILSTNSGQIGVLPNHAPIATAVDIEKNSDIDPQEAQQTLEIAEANLRKAEGKRQTIEANLALRRARTRVEALNTI
;
A
#
# COMPACT_ATOMS: atom_id res chain seq x y z
N MET A 1 -1.77 1.66 39.37
CA MET A 1 -1.97 3.05 38.87
C MET A 1 -3.19 3.14 37.96
N ALA A 2 -3.28 2.38 36.86
CA ALA A 2 -4.47 2.40 35.99
C ALA A 2 -5.79 2.11 36.74
N GLU A 3 -5.81 1.11 37.62
CA GLU A 3 -7.00 0.81 38.46
C GLU A 3 -7.40 1.96 39.37
N TYR A 4 -6.47 2.80 39.83
CA TYR A 4 -6.82 3.97 40.63
C TYR A 4 -7.60 4.99 39.79
N PHE A 5 -7.12 5.25 38.56
CA PHE A 5 -7.84 6.13 37.63
C PHE A 5 -9.22 5.56 37.24
N ARG A 6 -9.32 4.24 37.09
CA ARG A 6 -10.60 3.56 36.83
C ARG A 6 -11.57 3.62 38.03
N ASP A 7 -11.09 3.27 39.23
CA ASP A 7 -11.96 2.96 40.38
C ASP A 7 -12.22 4.15 41.30
N VAL A 8 -11.28 5.11 41.36
CA VAL A 8 -11.33 6.29 42.23
C VAL A 8 -11.65 7.54 41.42
N ASN A 9 -10.99 7.73 40.27
CA ASN A 9 -11.25 8.89 39.42
C ASN A 9 -12.39 8.67 38.42
N GLU A 10 -12.87 7.43 38.27
CA GLU A 10 -14.00 7.08 37.39
C GLU A 10 -13.75 7.47 35.92
N GLN A 11 -12.52 7.22 35.44
CA GLN A 11 -12.06 7.59 34.10
C GLN A 11 -11.83 6.38 33.19
N ASP A 12 -11.94 6.62 31.89
CA ASP A 12 -11.50 5.69 30.85
C ASP A 12 -9.99 5.83 30.64
N VAL A 13 -9.27 4.71 30.77
CA VAL A 13 -7.80 4.68 30.81
C VAL A 13 -7.27 3.84 29.67
N LEU A 14 -6.33 4.40 28.90
CA LEU A 14 -5.50 3.63 27.98
C LEU A 14 -4.28 3.07 28.72
N LEU A 15 -4.08 1.75 28.66
CA LEU A 15 -2.93 1.07 29.26
C LEU A 15 -2.05 0.45 28.18
N PHE A 16 -0.82 0.92 28.05
CA PHE A 16 0.15 0.33 27.12
C PHE A 16 1.10 -0.61 27.89
N ILE A 17 1.16 -1.88 27.46
CA ILE A 17 2.09 -2.88 28.01
C ILE A 17 3.03 -3.33 26.90
N ASP A 18 4.30 -2.92 26.97
CA ASP A 18 5.35 -3.34 26.03
C ASP A 18 6.53 -3.94 26.82
N ASN A 19 6.69 -5.25 26.92
CA ASN A 19 5.97 -6.35 26.28
C ASN A 19 5.48 -7.36 27.33
N ILE A 20 4.25 -7.89 27.19
CA ILE A 20 3.66 -8.83 28.17
C ILE A 20 4.46 -10.14 28.27
N PHE A 21 5.17 -10.55 27.21
CA PHE A 21 6.04 -11.72 27.24
C PHE A 21 7.17 -11.56 28.27
N ARG A 22 7.66 -10.33 28.52
CA ARG A 22 8.71 -10.10 29.52
C ARG A 22 8.23 -10.34 30.95
N PHE A 23 6.93 -10.17 31.21
CA PHE A 23 6.31 -10.57 32.47
C PHE A 23 6.37 -12.10 32.64
N VAL A 24 6.05 -12.85 31.59
CA VAL A 24 6.14 -14.32 31.59
C VAL A 24 7.59 -14.80 31.79
N GLN A 25 8.53 -14.21 31.06
CA GLN A 25 9.95 -14.55 31.16
C GLN A 25 10.49 -14.31 32.57
N ALA A 26 10.20 -13.15 33.17
CA ALA A 26 10.60 -12.85 34.53
C ALA A 26 9.99 -13.85 35.53
N GLY A 27 8.71 -14.23 35.33
CA GLY A 27 8.05 -15.27 36.13
C GLY A 27 8.74 -16.63 36.02
N SER A 28 9.17 -17.02 34.83
CA SER A 28 9.93 -18.26 34.60
C SER A 28 11.30 -18.24 35.29
N GLU A 29 12.04 -17.15 35.18
CA GLU A 29 13.36 -16.98 35.84
C GLU A 29 13.23 -17.05 37.38
N VAL A 30 12.25 -16.36 37.96
CA VAL A 30 11.99 -16.40 39.41
C VAL A 30 11.51 -17.78 39.86
N SER A 31 10.64 -18.44 39.08
CA SER A 31 10.15 -19.78 39.39
C SER A 31 11.29 -20.81 39.45
N ALA A 32 12.26 -20.71 38.54
CA ALA A 32 13.45 -21.55 38.54
C ALA A 32 14.32 -21.32 39.78
N LEU A 33 14.54 -20.06 40.18
CA LEU A 33 15.28 -19.70 41.40
C LEU A 33 14.60 -20.18 42.68
N LEU A 34 13.28 -20.24 42.70
CA LEU A 34 12.49 -20.79 43.81
C LEU A 34 12.47 -22.32 43.87
N GLY A 35 13.14 -22.99 42.92
CA GLY A 35 13.20 -24.45 42.88
C GLY A 35 11.89 -25.13 42.50
N ARG A 36 10.96 -24.41 41.85
CA ARG A 36 9.72 -25.00 41.33
C ARG A 36 10.06 -25.86 40.11
N MET A 37 9.42 -27.02 39.98
CA MET A 37 9.56 -27.83 38.77
C MET A 37 9.01 -27.07 37.55
N PRO A 38 9.76 -26.97 36.45
CA PRO A 38 9.30 -26.30 35.24
C PRO A 38 8.16 -27.10 34.57
N SER A 39 7.29 -26.37 33.88
CA SER A 39 6.21 -26.91 33.05
C SER A 39 6.67 -27.06 31.59
N ALA A 40 5.72 -27.18 30.66
CA ALA A 40 5.95 -27.23 29.22
C ALA A 40 6.90 -26.11 28.77
N VAL A 41 7.87 -26.47 27.93
CA VAL A 41 8.84 -25.55 27.30
C VAL A 41 9.70 -24.77 28.33
N GLY A 42 9.68 -25.15 29.61
CA GLY A 42 10.49 -24.50 30.65
C GLY A 42 9.80 -23.34 31.38
N TYR A 43 8.52 -23.08 31.11
CA TYR A 43 7.77 -22.02 31.80
C TYR A 43 7.41 -22.40 33.24
N GLN A 44 7.05 -21.40 34.04
CA GLN A 44 6.58 -21.62 35.40
C GLN A 44 5.26 -22.42 35.41
N PRO A 45 5.06 -23.34 36.38
CA PRO A 45 3.81 -24.10 36.50
C PRO A 45 2.58 -23.22 36.83
N THR A 46 2.84 -21.99 37.31
CA THR A 46 1.82 -20.98 37.68
C THR A 46 1.48 -20.02 36.54
N LEU A 47 1.98 -20.26 35.32
CA LEU A 47 1.86 -19.33 34.17
C LEU A 47 0.42 -18.87 33.95
N SER A 48 -0.52 -19.81 33.82
CA SER A 48 -1.92 -19.49 33.54
C SER A 48 -2.58 -18.71 34.68
N THR A 49 -2.28 -19.04 35.93
CA THR A 49 -2.85 -18.35 37.10
C THR A 49 -2.29 -16.93 37.24
N GLU A 50 -0.98 -16.75 37.03
CA GLU A 50 -0.32 -15.45 37.05
C GLU A 50 -0.81 -14.55 35.91
N MET A 51 -0.93 -15.11 34.70
CA MET A 51 -1.47 -14.39 33.55
C MET A 51 -2.93 -13.99 33.79
N GLY A 52 -3.78 -14.92 34.23
CA GLY A 52 -5.18 -14.61 34.54
C GLY A 52 -5.32 -13.54 35.61
N SER A 53 -4.52 -13.62 36.69
CA SER A 53 -4.56 -12.61 37.76
C SER A 53 -4.19 -11.20 37.28
N LEU A 54 -3.34 -11.08 36.26
CA LEU A 54 -2.98 -9.81 35.65
C LEU A 54 -4.05 -9.35 34.66
N GLN A 55 -4.47 -10.22 33.74
CA GLN A 55 -5.39 -9.87 32.65
C GLN A 55 -6.79 -9.54 33.17
N GLU A 56 -7.32 -10.29 34.14
CA GLU A 56 -8.67 -10.04 34.68
C GLU A 56 -8.80 -8.70 35.42
N ARG A 57 -7.68 -8.09 35.82
CA ARG A 57 -7.67 -6.73 36.39
C ARG A 57 -7.85 -5.65 35.32
N ILE A 58 -7.48 -5.96 34.08
CA ILE A 58 -7.59 -5.10 32.91
C ILE A 58 -8.97 -5.31 32.31
N THR A 59 -9.96 -4.66 32.90
CA THR A 59 -11.35 -4.80 32.47
C THR A 59 -12.14 -3.52 32.69
N SER A 60 -13.28 -3.45 32.02
CA SER A 60 -14.26 -2.37 32.19
C SER A 60 -15.18 -2.67 33.37
N THR A 61 -15.38 -1.66 34.22
CA THR A 61 -16.26 -1.73 35.39
C THR A 61 -17.42 -0.75 35.25
N LYS A 62 -18.32 -0.71 36.24
CA LYS A 62 -19.39 0.30 36.27
C LYS A 62 -18.89 1.74 36.51
N LYS A 63 -17.65 1.90 36.98
CA LYS A 63 -17.07 3.20 37.34
C LYS A 63 -16.20 3.80 36.23
N GLY A 64 -15.64 2.96 35.37
CA GLY A 64 -14.73 3.38 34.31
C GLY A 64 -14.15 2.16 33.59
N SER A 65 -13.40 2.42 32.52
CA SER A 65 -12.79 1.37 31.69
C SER A 65 -11.27 1.41 31.67
N ILE A 66 -10.66 0.25 31.45
CA ILE A 66 -9.26 0.16 31.05
C ILE A 66 -9.22 -0.53 29.69
N THR A 67 -8.77 0.19 28.66
CA THR A 67 -8.48 -0.39 27.35
C THR A 67 -6.99 -0.59 27.24
N SER A 68 -6.54 -1.84 27.23
CA SER A 68 -5.12 -2.15 27.11
C SER A 68 -4.68 -2.43 25.69
N ILE A 69 -3.52 -1.89 25.31
CA ILE A 69 -2.79 -2.27 24.11
C ILE A 69 -1.52 -2.97 24.57
N GLN A 70 -1.42 -4.26 24.27
CA GLN A 70 -0.35 -5.13 24.78
C GLN A 70 0.48 -5.65 23.61
N ALA A 71 1.77 -5.34 23.60
CA ALA A 71 2.70 -6.01 22.69
C ALA A 71 2.98 -7.41 23.22
N VAL A 72 2.80 -8.43 22.37
CA VAL A 72 3.09 -9.84 22.64
C VAL A 72 4.24 -10.26 21.75
N TYR A 73 5.38 -10.61 22.34
CA TYR A 73 6.48 -11.22 21.61
C TYR A 73 6.20 -12.70 21.44
N VAL A 74 6.25 -13.19 20.20
CA VAL A 74 6.08 -14.60 19.86
C VAL A 74 7.47 -15.21 19.65
N PRO A 75 7.95 -16.10 20.54
CA PRO A 75 9.26 -16.72 20.38
C PRO A 75 9.31 -17.56 19.10
N ALA A 76 10.37 -17.37 18.31
CA ALA A 76 10.61 -18.14 17.08
C ALA A 76 9.44 -18.16 16.07
N ASP A 77 8.58 -17.14 16.08
CA ASP A 77 7.35 -17.08 15.26
C ASP A 77 6.37 -18.26 15.52
N ASP A 78 6.47 -18.93 16.69
CA ASP A 78 5.61 -20.06 17.09
C ASP A 78 4.42 -19.63 17.98
N LEU A 79 3.23 -19.55 17.37
CA LEU A 79 1.98 -19.23 18.07
C LEU A 79 1.50 -20.34 19.01
N THR A 80 2.09 -21.54 18.94
CA THR A 80 1.74 -22.68 19.80
C THR A 80 2.52 -22.70 21.11
N ASP A 81 3.48 -21.79 21.29
CA ASP A 81 4.19 -21.62 22.55
C ASP A 81 3.18 -21.31 23.69
N PRO A 82 3.34 -21.92 24.89
CA PRO A 82 2.43 -21.71 26.01
C PRO A 82 2.22 -20.25 26.42
N ALA A 83 3.22 -19.38 26.27
CA ALA A 83 3.13 -17.98 26.67
C ALA A 83 2.17 -17.15 25.80
N PRO A 84 2.34 -17.06 24.47
CA PRO A 84 1.37 -16.41 23.59
C PRO A 84 0.02 -17.12 23.63
N ALA A 85 -0.03 -18.46 23.63
CA ALA A 85 -1.28 -19.21 23.68
C ALA A 85 -2.14 -18.87 24.92
N THR A 86 -1.52 -18.79 26.10
CA THR A 86 -2.21 -18.38 27.34
C THR A 86 -2.62 -16.92 27.29
N THR A 87 -1.78 -16.05 26.73
CA THR A 87 -2.07 -14.61 26.62
C THR A 87 -3.26 -14.35 25.71
N PHE A 88 -3.30 -14.99 24.53
CA PHE A 88 -4.36 -14.79 23.53
C PHE A 88 -5.74 -15.19 24.04
N ALA A 89 -5.83 -16.16 24.96
CA ALA A 89 -7.10 -16.56 25.57
C ALA A 89 -7.79 -15.42 26.35
N HIS A 90 -7.05 -14.38 26.75
CA HIS A 90 -7.58 -13.23 27.47
C HIS A 90 -7.77 -11.97 26.61
N LEU A 91 -7.39 -11.99 25.33
CA LEU A 91 -7.46 -10.80 24.48
C LEU A 91 -8.77 -10.76 23.68
N ASP A 92 -9.47 -9.62 23.73
CA ASP A 92 -10.68 -9.38 22.94
C ASP A 92 -10.40 -9.20 21.44
N ALA A 93 -9.20 -8.76 21.10
CA ALA A 93 -8.73 -8.59 19.73
C ALA A 93 -7.24 -8.92 19.64
N THR A 94 -6.87 -9.60 18.56
CA THR A 94 -5.49 -9.95 18.23
C THR A 94 -5.10 -9.31 16.91
N THR A 95 -4.00 -8.56 16.91
CA THR A 95 -3.41 -7.98 15.71
C THR A 95 -2.06 -8.67 15.48
N VAL A 96 -2.02 -9.57 14.51
CA VAL A 96 -0.82 -10.36 14.20
C VAL A 96 0.03 -9.58 13.20
N LEU A 97 1.32 -9.42 13.48
CA LEU A 97 2.26 -8.76 12.57
C LEU A 97 3.09 -9.80 11.81
N SER A 98 3.06 -9.75 10.48
CA SER A 98 3.72 -10.71 9.60
C SER A 98 5.02 -10.15 9.01
N ARG A 99 6.12 -10.92 9.17
CA ARG A 99 7.40 -10.60 8.52
C ARG A 99 7.29 -10.61 6.99
N GLY A 100 6.43 -11.48 6.43
CA GLY A 100 6.21 -11.58 4.99
C GLY A 100 5.62 -10.31 4.39
N LEU A 101 4.64 -9.69 5.06
CA LEU A 101 4.06 -8.41 4.65
C LEU A 101 5.08 -7.26 4.77
N ALA A 102 5.86 -7.24 5.86
CA ALA A 102 6.91 -6.24 6.04
C ALA A 102 7.98 -6.33 4.93
N ALA A 103 8.37 -7.53 4.51
CA ALA A 103 9.31 -7.74 3.40
C ALA A 103 8.77 -7.23 2.05
N LYS A 104 7.44 -7.18 1.87
CA LYS A 104 6.79 -6.56 0.71
C LYS A 104 6.69 -5.03 0.80
N GLY A 105 7.16 -4.42 1.89
CA GLY A 105 7.07 -2.98 2.18
C GLY A 105 5.69 -2.53 2.66
N ILE A 106 4.81 -3.44 3.07
CA ILE A 106 3.45 -3.12 3.50
C ILE A 106 3.48 -2.76 4.99
N TYR A 107 3.16 -1.50 5.30
CA TYR A 107 3.14 -0.97 6.66
C TYR A 107 1.78 -0.30 6.96
N PRO A 108 1.13 -0.63 8.09
CA PRO A 108 1.55 -1.62 9.08
C PRO A 108 1.47 -3.06 8.55
N ALA A 109 2.39 -3.91 8.99
CA ALA A 109 2.50 -5.30 8.53
C ALA A 109 1.47 -6.23 9.20
N VAL A 110 0.22 -5.81 9.31
CA VAL A 110 -0.87 -6.56 9.93
C VAL A 110 -1.32 -7.67 9.00
N ASP A 111 -1.32 -8.92 9.49
CA ASP A 111 -1.91 -10.04 8.77
C ASP A 111 -3.45 -10.00 8.92
N PRO A 112 -4.21 -9.74 7.85
CA PRO A 112 -5.67 -9.59 7.92
C PRO A 112 -6.41 -10.93 8.09
N LEU A 113 -5.76 -12.06 7.83
CA LEU A 113 -6.36 -13.39 7.96
C LEU A 113 -6.18 -13.93 9.38
N ASP A 114 -4.97 -13.78 9.93
CA ASP A 114 -4.62 -14.27 11.27
C ASP A 114 -5.04 -13.31 12.39
N SER A 115 -5.30 -12.04 12.08
CA SER A 115 -5.85 -11.07 13.04
C SER A 115 -7.36 -11.28 13.25
N THR A 116 -7.80 -11.15 14.50
CA THR A 116 -9.19 -11.39 14.90
C THR A 116 -9.69 -10.38 15.92
N SER A 117 -11.01 -10.23 16.02
CA SER A 117 -11.64 -9.42 17.06
C SER A 117 -13.00 -10.00 17.40
N THR A 118 -13.31 -10.08 18.70
CA THR A 118 -14.64 -10.46 19.20
C THR A 118 -15.70 -9.41 18.85
N MET A 119 -15.29 -8.16 18.59
CA MET A 119 -16.18 -7.07 18.21
C MET A 119 -16.69 -7.16 16.77
N LEU A 120 -16.05 -7.97 15.91
CA LEU A 120 -16.43 -8.12 14.50
C LEU A 120 -17.70 -8.98 14.36
N GLN A 121 -18.84 -8.41 14.75
CA GLN A 121 -20.16 -9.02 14.70
C GLN A 121 -21.18 -8.00 14.20
N PRO A 122 -22.16 -8.38 13.35
CA PRO A 122 -23.12 -7.43 12.76
C PRO A 122 -23.85 -6.58 13.81
N ARG A 123 -24.18 -7.17 14.96
CA ARG A 123 -24.87 -6.49 16.08
C ARG A 123 -24.04 -5.39 16.76
N ILE A 124 -22.71 -5.40 16.60
CA ILE A 124 -21.79 -4.46 17.24
C ILE A 124 -21.34 -3.40 16.23
N VAL A 125 -20.85 -3.84 15.07
CA VAL A 125 -20.24 -2.95 14.07
C VAL A 125 -21.20 -2.48 12.96
N GLY A 126 -22.40 -3.05 12.89
CA GLY A 126 -23.33 -2.87 11.78
C GLY A 126 -23.11 -3.89 10.66
N GLU A 127 -24.14 -4.06 9.83
CA GLU A 127 -24.14 -5.04 8.74
C GLU A 127 -23.15 -4.67 7.64
N GLU A 128 -23.15 -3.41 7.19
CA GLU A 128 -22.25 -2.92 6.14
C GLU A 128 -20.78 -3.16 6.48
N HIS A 129 -20.33 -2.73 7.66
CA HIS A 129 -18.94 -2.94 8.09
C HIS A 129 -18.60 -4.44 8.18
N TYR A 130 -19.49 -5.25 8.73
CA TYR A 130 -19.26 -6.69 8.85
C TYR A 130 -19.13 -7.36 7.48
N GLU A 131 -20.05 -7.08 6.55
CA GLU A 131 -20.03 -7.65 5.20
C GLU A 131 -18.78 -7.23 4.43
N THR A 132 -18.41 -5.94 4.46
CA THR A 132 -17.18 -5.45 3.83
C THR A 132 -15.96 -6.19 4.38
N ALA A 133 -15.85 -6.34 5.70
CA ALA A 133 -14.72 -7.04 6.32
C ALA A 133 -14.69 -8.53 5.92
N GLN A 134 -15.83 -9.21 5.89
CA GLN A 134 -15.91 -10.62 5.48
C GLN A 134 -15.51 -10.81 4.00
N GLN A 135 -15.99 -9.93 3.11
CA GLN A 135 -15.63 -9.98 1.70
C GLN A 135 -14.13 -9.74 1.50
N VAL A 136 -13.54 -8.76 2.19
CA VAL A 136 -12.08 -8.54 2.18
C VAL A 136 -11.33 -9.81 2.59
N LYS A 137 -11.72 -10.44 3.71
CA LYS A 137 -11.09 -11.68 4.17
C LYS A 137 -11.26 -12.82 3.16
N GLN A 138 -12.44 -12.98 2.57
CA GLN A 138 -12.70 -14.00 1.56
C GLN A 138 -11.84 -13.81 0.30
N THR A 139 -11.75 -12.57 -0.21
CA THR A 139 -10.90 -12.25 -1.37
C THR A 139 -9.43 -12.52 -1.10
N LEU A 140 -8.93 -12.15 0.09
CA LEU A 140 -7.54 -12.41 0.49
C LEU A 140 -7.26 -13.90 0.73
N GLN A 141 -8.23 -14.64 1.29
CA GLN A 141 -8.12 -16.08 1.47
C GLN A 141 -8.03 -16.80 0.12
N ARG A 142 -8.92 -16.45 -0.82
CA ARG A 142 -8.87 -16.98 -2.19
C ARG A 142 -7.55 -16.64 -2.88
N TYR A 143 -7.05 -15.42 -2.70
CA TYR A 143 -5.74 -15.03 -3.22
C TYR A 143 -4.60 -15.89 -2.65
N LYS A 144 -4.61 -16.20 -1.35
CA LYS A 144 -3.60 -17.06 -0.72
C LYS A 144 -3.62 -18.48 -1.31
N GLU A 145 -4.80 -19.04 -1.57
CA GLU A 145 -4.93 -20.35 -2.25
C GLU A 145 -4.39 -20.33 -3.68
N LEU A 146 -4.63 -19.23 -4.40
CA LEU A 146 -4.16 -19.05 -5.78
C LEU A 146 -2.64 -18.75 -5.84
N GLN A 147 -2.02 -18.22 -4.78
CA GLN A 147 -0.57 -17.92 -4.77
C GLN A 147 0.29 -19.17 -5.02
N ASP A 148 -0.06 -20.31 -4.43
CA ASP A 148 0.67 -21.56 -4.63
C ASP A 148 0.59 -22.04 -6.09
N ILE A 149 -0.60 -21.90 -6.69
CA ILE A 149 -0.83 -22.23 -8.11
C ILE A 149 -0.03 -21.29 -9.00
N ILE A 150 -0.08 -19.97 -8.74
CA ILE A 150 0.67 -18.95 -9.50
C ILE A 150 2.18 -19.20 -9.42
N ALA A 151 2.69 -19.64 -8.27
CA ALA A 151 4.10 -19.93 -8.09
C ALA A 151 4.59 -21.13 -8.92
N ILE A 152 3.72 -22.10 -9.21
CA ILE A 152 4.05 -23.31 -9.98
C ILE A 152 3.76 -23.13 -11.47
N LEU A 153 2.57 -22.65 -11.83
CA LEU A 153 2.07 -22.61 -13.21
C LEU A 153 2.21 -21.24 -13.88
N GLY A 154 2.31 -20.16 -13.09
CA GLY A 154 2.27 -18.79 -13.59
C GLY A 154 0.86 -18.20 -13.58
N LEU A 155 0.77 -16.89 -13.81
CA LEU A 155 -0.48 -16.11 -13.69
C LEU A 155 -1.40 -16.28 -14.91
N ASP A 156 -0.85 -16.67 -16.07
CA ASP A 156 -1.58 -16.81 -17.33
C ASP A 156 -2.44 -18.08 -17.39
N GLU A 157 -2.16 -19.07 -16.52
CA GLU A 157 -2.89 -20.34 -16.42
C GLU A 157 -4.16 -20.24 -15.57
N LEU A 158 -4.40 -19.09 -14.94
CA LEU A 158 -5.61 -18.84 -14.16
C LEU A 158 -6.80 -18.49 -15.05
N SER A 159 -8.00 -18.86 -14.60
CA SER A 159 -9.26 -18.41 -15.20
C SER A 159 -9.34 -16.88 -15.17
N GLU A 160 -10.11 -16.27 -16.07
CA GLU A 160 -10.30 -14.80 -16.07
C GLU A 160 -10.86 -14.28 -14.75
N GLU A 161 -11.75 -15.05 -14.10
CA GLU A 161 -12.32 -14.74 -12.79
C GLU A 161 -11.28 -14.80 -11.66
N ASP A 162 -10.43 -15.83 -11.66
CA ASP A 162 -9.34 -15.94 -10.68
C ASP A 162 -8.29 -14.84 -10.89
N ARG A 163 -7.97 -14.49 -12.14
CA ARG A 163 -7.07 -13.36 -12.45
C ARG A 163 -7.62 -12.04 -11.92
N LEU A 164 -8.92 -11.81 -12.09
CA LEU A 164 -9.59 -10.62 -11.57
C LEU A 164 -9.61 -10.61 -10.03
N THR A 165 -9.85 -11.76 -9.41
CA THR A 165 -9.76 -11.91 -7.95
C THR A 165 -8.35 -11.61 -7.43
N VAL A 166 -7.31 -12.11 -8.10
CA VAL A 166 -5.90 -11.83 -7.76
C VAL A 166 -5.59 -10.34 -7.92
N ALA A 167 -6.06 -9.70 -8.99
CA ALA A 167 -5.85 -8.27 -9.22
C ALA A 167 -6.49 -7.42 -8.12
N ARG A 168 -7.74 -7.71 -7.73
CA ARG A 168 -8.42 -7.04 -6.62
C ARG A 168 -7.74 -7.31 -5.28
N ALA A 169 -7.37 -8.56 -5.01
CA ALA A 169 -6.70 -8.93 -3.76
C ALA A 169 -5.36 -8.21 -3.58
N ARG A 170 -4.56 -8.06 -4.64
CA ARG A 170 -3.31 -7.27 -4.60
C ARG A 170 -3.57 -5.80 -4.29
N LYS A 171 -4.62 -5.21 -4.86
CA LYS A 171 -5.02 -3.82 -4.54
C LYS A 171 -5.45 -3.69 -3.09
N ILE A 172 -6.24 -4.62 -2.57
CA ILE A 172 -6.64 -4.69 -1.16
C ILE A 172 -5.41 -4.82 -0.26
N GLU A 173 -4.48 -5.74 -0.56
CA GLU A 173 -3.24 -5.94 0.21
C GLU A 173 -2.41 -4.66 0.29
N ARG A 174 -2.33 -3.90 -0.81
CA ARG A 174 -1.65 -2.59 -0.84
C ARG A 174 -2.44 -1.49 -0.13
N PHE A 175 -3.77 -1.46 -0.28
CA PHE A 175 -4.63 -0.46 0.33
C PHE A 175 -4.72 -0.58 1.86
N LEU A 176 -4.40 -1.76 2.41
CA LEU A 176 -4.20 -1.93 3.86
C LEU A 176 -2.96 -1.21 4.39
N SER A 177 -2.05 -0.73 3.52
CA SER A 177 -0.92 0.10 3.95
C SER A 177 -1.30 1.56 4.12
N GLN A 178 -0.77 2.20 5.16
CA GLN A 178 -1.08 3.58 5.51
C GLN A 178 0.17 4.30 6.03
N PRO A 179 0.45 5.53 5.56
CA PRO A 179 1.55 6.33 6.10
C PRO A 179 1.24 6.82 7.52
N PHE A 180 2.14 6.55 8.46
CA PHE A 180 1.99 6.95 9.86
C PHE A 180 2.64 8.30 10.14
N PHE A 181 1.99 9.11 10.98
CA PHE A 181 2.53 10.39 11.45
C PHE A 181 3.90 10.23 12.13
N VAL A 182 4.05 9.19 12.96
CA VAL A 182 5.32 8.90 13.65
C VAL A 182 6.41 8.39 12.70
N ALA A 183 6.05 7.88 11.52
CA ALA A 183 6.98 7.33 10.55
C ALA A 183 7.40 8.36 9.49
N GLU A 184 6.82 9.57 9.49
CA GLU A 184 7.07 10.62 8.49
C GLU A 184 8.56 10.96 8.35
N VAL A 185 9.30 10.93 9.46
CA VAL A 185 10.76 11.16 9.49
C VAL A 185 11.53 10.10 8.71
N PHE A 186 11.02 8.87 8.62
CA PHE A 186 11.66 7.77 7.92
C PHE A 186 11.14 7.58 6.50
N THR A 187 9.85 7.82 6.27
CA THR A 187 9.20 7.59 4.97
C THR A 187 9.22 8.82 4.05
N GLY A 188 9.41 10.02 4.61
CA GLY A 188 9.28 11.30 3.90
C GLY A 188 7.86 11.60 3.41
N SER A 189 6.88 10.74 3.73
CA SER A 189 5.47 10.89 3.36
C SER A 189 4.67 11.35 4.59
N PRO A 190 3.82 12.38 4.46
CA PRO A 190 3.04 12.87 5.59
C PRO A 190 2.07 11.80 6.08
N GLY A 191 1.97 11.68 7.41
CA GLY A 191 1.02 10.77 8.03
C GLY A 191 -0.43 11.09 7.68
N LYS A 192 -1.27 10.04 7.64
CA LYS A 192 -2.69 10.17 7.34
C LYS A 192 -3.54 9.54 8.43
N TYR A 193 -4.67 10.16 8.73
CA TYR A 193 -5.75 9.58 9.53
C TYR A 193 -6.92 9.30 8.58
N VAL A 194 -7.50 8.10 8.69
CA VAL A 194 -8.60 7.65 7.82
C VAL A 194 -9.82 7.38 8.69
N GLY A 195 -10.95 7.99 8.35
CA GLY A 195 -12.19 7.78 9.08
C GLY A 195 -12.82 6.42 8.76
N LEU A 196 -13.52 5.81 9.73
CA LEU A 196 -14.14 4.49 9.56
C LEU A 196 -15.06 4.41 8.33
N ALA A 197 -15.91 5.42 8.12
CA ALA A 197 -16.81 5.47 6.97
C ALA A 197 -16.05 5.53 5.64
N GLU A 198 -14.91 6.22 5.60
CA GLU A 198 -14.05 6.29 4.42
C GLU A 198 -13.35 4.97 4.15
N THR A 199 -12.94 4.25 5.20
CA THR A 199 -12.36 2.91 5.10
C THR A 199 -13.36 1.93 4.48
N ILE A 200 -14.59 1.88 5.02
CA ILE A 200 -15.65 0.99 4.51
C ILE A 200 -15.97 1.32 3.05
N ARG A 201 -16.18 2.61 2.74
CA ARG A 201 -16.40 3.07 1.36
C ARG A 201 -15.26 2.64 0.44
N GLY A 202 -14.01 2.86 0.84
CA GLY A 202 -12.84 2.53 0.04
C GLY A 202 -12.75 1.04 -0.30
N PHE A 203 -12.94 0.17 0.69
CA PHE A 203 -12.94 -1.28 0.45
C PHE A 203 -14.13 -1.73 -0.40
N ASN A 204 -15.33 -1.20 -0.17
CA ASN A 204 -16.50 -1.54 -0.98
C ASN A 204 -16.31 -1.18 -2.46
N LEU A 205 -15.69 -0.05 -2.77
CA LEU A 205 -15.42 0.36 -4.16
C LEU A 205 -14.36 -0.53 -4.85
N ILE A 206 -13.37 -1.02 -4.10
CA ILE A 206 -12.39 -1.99 -4.61
C ILE A 206 -13.06 -3.34 -4.85
N LEU A 207 -13.92 -3.78 -3.93
CA LEU A 207 -14.65 -5.05 -4.02
C LEU A 207 -15.69 -5.05 -5.15
N SER A 208 -16.38 -3.92 -5.38
CA SER A 208 -17.37 -3.77 -6.46
C SER A 208 -16.74 -3.75 -7.87
N GLY A 209 -15.43 -3.45 -7.96
CA GLY A 209 -14.69 -3.41 -9.22
C GLY A 209 -14.64 -2.04 -9.88
N GLU A 210 -15.15 -0.99 -9.24
CA GLU A 210 -15.11 0.38 -9.79
C GLU A 210 -13.68 0.86 -10.07
N PHE A 211 -12.69 0.33 -9.36
CA PHE A 211 -11.28 0.66 -9.53
C PHE A 211 -10.43 -0.45 -10.16
N ASP A 212 -11.05 -1.36 -10.91
CA ASP A 212 -10.33 -2.44 -11.60
C ASP A 212 -9.32 -1.95 -12.63
N SER A 213 -9.59 -0.80 -13.28
CA SER A 213 -8.68 -0.17 -14.24
C SER A 213 -7.45 0.47 -13.61
N LEU A 214 -7.50 0.83 -12.32
CA LEU A 214 -6.39 1.54 -11.66
C LEU A 214 -5.20 0.62 -11.39
N PRO A 215 -3.96 1.12 -11.49
CA PRO A 215 -2.77 0.33 -11.21
C PRO A 215 -2.64 0.01 -9.71
N GLU A 216 -2.10 -1.17 -9.37
CA GLU A 216 -1.89 -1.60 -7.97
C GLU A 216 -1.06 -0.57 -7.15
N GLN A 217 -0.09 0.08 -7.78
CA GLN A 217 0.79 1.06 -7.15
C GLN A 217 0.05 2.31 -6.63
N ALA A 218 -1.13 2.61 -7.18
CA ALA A 218 -1.95 3.72 -6.73
C ALA A 218 -2.49 3.49 -5.30
N PHE A 219 -2.65 2.24 -4.89
CA PHE A 219 -3.18 1.86 -3.58
C PHE A 219 -2.09 1.72 -2.51
N TYR A 220 -0.82 1.91 -2.86
CA TYR A 220 0.29 1.75 -1.92
C TYR A 220 0.55 3.04 -1.13
N LEU A 221 0.63 2.95 0.20
CA LEU A 221 0.88 4.07 1.13
C LEU A 221 0.01 5.30 0.83
N VAL A 222 -1.31 5.10 0.86
CA VAL A 222 -2.31 6.17 0.71
C VAL A 222 -3.23 6.17 1.93
N GLY A 223 -3.89 7.31 2.20
CA GLY A 223 -4.88 7.39 3.28
C GLY A 223 -6.23 6.81 2.84
N ASN A 224 -6.97 7.59 2.07
CA ASN A 224 -8.32 7.22 1.61
C ASN A 224 -8.33 6.86 0.12
N ILE A 225 -9.50 6.46 -0.35
CA ILE A 225 -9.70 6.04 -1.75
C ILE A 225 -9.54 7.20 -2.74
N ASP A 226 -9.84 8.43 -2.33
CA ASP A 226 -9.71 9.62 -3.17
C ASP A 226 -8.22 9.95 -3.41
N GLU A 227 -7.35 9.74 -2.43
CA GLU A 227 -5.90 9.82 -2.62
C GLU A 227 -5.37 8.74 -3.56
N ALA A 228 -5.92 7.52 -3.51
CA ALA A 228 -5.56 6.46 -4.44
C ALA A 228 -5.88 6.84 -5.89
N THR A 229 -7.07 7.41 -6.14
CA THR A 229 -7.45 7.87 -7.49
C THR A 229 -6.57 9.01 -7.97
N ALA A 230 -6.29 10.01 -7.13
CA ALA A 230 -5.39 11.11 -7.47
C ALA A 230 -3.97 10.61 -7.79
N LYS A 231 -3.47 9.64 -7.02
CA LYS A 231 -2.17 9.00 -7.27
C LYS A 231 -2.16 8.22 -8.57
N ALA A 232 -3.25 7.52 -8.91
CA ALA A 232 -3.38 6.83 -10.19
C ALA A 232 -3.29 7.81 -11.37
N THR A 233 -4.00 8.94 -11.30
CA THR A 233 -3.94 9.98 -12.34
C THR A 233 -2.53 10.54 -12.50
N ASN A 234 -1.82 10.78 -11.39
CA ASN A 234 -0.43 11.24 -11.44
C ASN A 234 0.51 10.22 -12.11
N LEU A 235 0.34 8.92 -11.81
CA LEU A 235 1.11 7.84 -12.43
C LEU A 235 0.83 7.73 -13.94
N GLU A 236 -0.41 7.96 -14.37
CA GLU A 236 -0.75 8.03 -15.79
C GLU A 236 -0.11 9.24 -16.47
N MET A 237 -0.16 10.42 -15.85
CA MET A 237 0.49 11.63 -16.39
C MET A 237 2.02 11.49 -16.47
N GLU A 238 2.65 10.83 -15.50
CA GLU A 238 4.09 10.55 -15.52
C GLU A 238 4.48 9.56 -16.64
N LYS A 239 3.66 8.54 -16.90
CA LYS A 239 3.86 7.64 -18.05
C LYS A 239 3.78 8.37 -19.39
N VAL A 240 2.98 9.45 -19.46
CA VAL A 240 2.77 10.25 -20.69
C VAL A 240 3.83 11.34 -20.88
N LYS A 241 4.62 11.68 -19.85
CA LYS A 241 5.76 12.60 -20.00
C LYS A 241 6.91 11.89 -20.71
N GLU A 242 6.87 11.93 -22.04
CA GLU A 242 8.04 11.75 -22.88
C GLU A 242 9.11 12.75 -22.43
N ILE A 243 10.26 12.26 -21.94
CA ILE A 243 11.36 13.12 -21.55
C ILE A 243 12.03 13.57 -22.85
N ILE A 244 11.71 14.78 -23.31
CA ILE A 244 12.38 15.42 -24.45
C ILE A 244 13.58 16.20 -23.90
N LEU A 245 14.77 15.59 -23.97
CA LEU A 245 16.02 16.29 -23.67
C LEU A 245 16.45 17.10 -24.90
N SER A 246 16.49 18.42 -24.75
CA SER A 246 17.05 19.32 -25.75
C SER A 246 18.57 19.32 -25.63
N THR A 247 19.27 18.91 -26.69
CA THR A 247 20.74 19.05 -26.80
C THR A 247 21.08 20.01 -27.93
N ASN A 248 22.28 20.58 -27.92
CA ASN A 248 22.76 21.51 -28.97
C ASN A 248 22.80 20.90 -30.38
N SER A 249 22.54 19.59 -30.52
CA SER A 249 22.56 18.84 -31.77
C SER A 249 21.25 18.07 -32.06
N GLY A 250 20.18 18.23 -31.26
CA GLY A 250 18.89 17.55 -31.49
C GLY A 250 18.04 17.32 -30.25
N GLN A 251 16.84 16.73 -30.45
CA GLN A 251 15.92 16.28 -29.39
C GLN A 251 16.02 14.77 -29.19
N ILE A 252 16.24 14.33 -27.96
CA ILE A 252 16.17 12.90 -27.58
C ILE A 252 14.88 12.71 -26.79
N GLY A 253 13.96 11.90 -27.34
CA GLY A 253 12.77 11.44 -26.62
C GLY A 253 13.05 10.10 -25.94
N VAL A 254 12.88 10.03 -24.62
CA VAL A 254 12.93 8.77 -23.87
C VAL A 254 11.52 8.43 -23.38
N LEU A 255 10.97 7.33 -23.90
CA LEU A 255 9.74 6.72 -23.36
C LEU A 255 10.09 5.90 -22.12
N PRO A 256 9.33 5.98 -21.01
CA PRO A 256 9.55 5.13 -19.85
C PRO A 256 9.40 3.64 -20.22
N ASN A 257 10.29 2.78 -19.69
CA ASN A 257 10.32 1.32 -19.86
C ASN A 257 10.67 0.76 -21.25
N HIS A 258 11.17 1.57 -22.18
CA HIS A 258 11.78 1.09 -23.43
C HIS A 258 13.30 1.28 -23.39
N ALA A 259 14.04 0.41 -24.09
CA ALA A 259 15.44 0.68 -24.41
C ALA A 259 15.53 2.06 -25.09
N PRO A 260 16.55 2.88 -24.79
CA PRO A 260 16.66 4.22 -25.35
C PRO A 260 16.66 4.13 -26.88
N ILE A 261 15.57 4.56 -27.52
CA ILE A 261 15.53 4.73 -28.96
C ILE A 261 16.21 6.06 -29.23
N ALA A 262 17.52 6.02 -29.44
CA ALA A 262 18.24 7.16 -29.97
C ALA A 262 17.70 7.41 -31.39
N THR A 263 16.79 8.37 -31.54
CA THR A 263 16.55 8.99 -32.85
C THR A 263 17.63 10.05 -33.02
N ALA A 264 18.85 9.62 -33.35
CA ALA A 264 19.82 10.55 -33.90
C ALA A 264 19.26 11.00 -35.25
N VAL A 265 18.74 12.21 -35.33
CA VAL A 265 18.65 12.89 -36.61
C VAL A 265 20.10 13.21 -36.94
N ASP A 266 20.73 12.34 -37.73
CA ASP A 266 22.01 12.60 -38.35
C ASP A 266 21.83 13.89 -39.17
N ILE A 267 22.27 15.01 -38.62
CA ILE A 267 22.59 16.16 -39.47
C ILE A 267 23.92 15.77 -40.09
N GLU A 268 23.84 15.02 -41.19
CA GLU A 268 24.90 15.07 -42.18
C GLU A 268 25.24 16.55 -42.34
N LYS A 269 26.48 16.91 -42.02
CA LYS A 269 27.09 18.16 -42.48
C LYS A 269 27.11 18.12 -44.01
N ASN A 270 25.96 18.34 -44.64
CA ASN A 270 25.87 18.60 -46.05
C ASN A 270 25.66 20.10 -46.23
N SER A 271 26.71 20.70 -46.74
CA SER A 271 26.94 22.10 -47.04
C SER A 271 26.04 22.68 -48.15
N ASP A 272 24.88 22.09 -48.44
CA ASP A 272 24.05 22.48 -49.59
C ASP A 272 22.56 22.61 -49.21
N ILE A 273 22.24 23.44 -48.19
CA ILE A 273 20.86 23.92 -48.04
C ILE A 273 20.71 25.17 -48.89
N ASP A 274 20.05 25.04 -50.05
CA ASP A 274 19.68 26.19 -50.88
C ASP A 274 18.67 27.07 -50.08
N PRO A 275 19.02 28.34 -49.77
CA PRO A 275 18.14 29.23 -49.03
C PRO A 275 16.78 29.42 -49.71
N GLN A 276 16.75 29.42 -51.04
CA GLN A 276 15.50 29.61 -51.80
C GLN A 276 14.56 28.42 -51.64
N GLU A 277 15.09 27.20 -51.63
CA GLU A 277 14.31 25.97 -51.45
C GLU A 277 13.73 25.87 -50.03
N ALA A 278 14.50 26.29 -49.02
CA ALA A 278 14.05 26.32 -47.63
C ALA A 278 12.92 27.35 -47.41
N GLN A 279 13.02 28.55 -47.98
CA GLN A 279 11.95 29.55 -47.94
C GLN A 279 10.69 29.07 -48.67
N GLN A 280 10.85 28.44 -49.84
CA GLN A 280 9.72 27.94 -50.63
C GLN A 280 8.99 26.81 -49.90
N THR A 281 9.72 25.93 -49.20
CA THR A 281 9.15 24.86 -48.38
C THR A 281 8.36 25.41 -47.19
N LEU A 282 8.82 26.50 -46.57
CA LEU A 282 8.09 27.19 -45.50
C LEU A 282 6.77 27.77 -46.01
N GLU A 283 6.79 28.43 -47.17
CA GLU A 283 5.62 29.06 -47.76
C GLU A 283 4.53 28.02 -48.15
N ILE A 284 4.95 26.87 -48.69
CA ILE A 284 4.07 25.73 -48.98
C ILE A 284 3.48 25.14 -47.69
N ALA A 285 4.29 25.00 -46.63
CA ALA A 285 3.82 24.47 -45.34
C ALA A 285 2.81 25.40 -44.67
N GLU A 286 3.00 26.72 -44.75
CA GLU A 286 2.05 27.72 -44.26
C GLU A 286 0.74 27.71 -45.06
N ALA A 287 0.83 27.56 -46.39
CA ALA A 287 -0.35 27.43 -47.25
C ALA A 287 -1.15 26.16 -46.96
N ASN A 288 -0.47 25.04 -46.67
CA ASN A 288 -1.12 23.77 -46.34
C ASN A 288 -1.79 23.80 -44.95
N LEU A 289 -1.22 24.50 -43.98
CA LEU A 289 -1.87 24.72 -42.68
C LEU A 289 -3.16 25.54 -42.82
N ARG A 290 -3.17 26.56 -43.69
CA ARG A 290 -4.37 27.37 -43.98
C ARG A 290 -5.49 26.58 -44.67
N LYS A 291 -5.16 25.48 -45.36
CA LYS A 291 -6.12 24.62 -46.08
C LYS A 291 -6.53 23.37 -45.28
N ALA A 292 -5.99 23.17 -44.07
CA ALA A 292 -6.27 21.97 -43.28
C ALA A 292 -7.58 22.12 -42.50
N GLU A 293 -8.61 21.34 -42.86
CA GLU A 293 -9.95 21.42 -42.26
C GLU A 293 -10.22 20.34 -41.19
N GLY A 294 -9.36 19.30 -41.10
CA GLY A 294 -9.53 18.17 -40.16
C GLY A 294 -8.43 18.01 -39.11
N LYS A 295 -8.77 17.56 -37.90
CA LYS A 295 -7.86 17.43 -36.73
C LYS A 295 -6.55 16.70 -37.02
N ARG A 296 -6.58 15.62 -37.83
CA ARG A 296 -5.39 14.87 -38.25
C ARG A 296 -4.54 15.63 -39.27
N GLN A 297 -5.18 16.30 -40.23
CA GLN A 297 -4.52 17.13 -41.24
C GLN A 297 -3.87 18.36 -40.60
N THR A 298 -4.50 18.96 -39.59
CA THR A 298 -3.93 20.09 -38.85
C THR A 298 -2.69 19.67 -38.05
N ILE A 299 -2.66 18.46 -37.50
CA ILE A 299 -1.48 17.91 -36.80
C ILE A 299 -0.33 17.67 -37.78
N GLU A 300 -0.61 17.03 -38.92
CA GLU A 300 0.40 16.79 -39.97
C GLU A 300 0.93 18.10 -40.57
N ALA A 301 0.05 19.07 -40.83
CA ALA A 301 0.44 20.39 -41.33
C ALA A 301 1.27 21.18 -40.31
N ASN A 302 0.93 21.11 -39.01
CA ASN A 302 1.73 21.74 -37.96
C ASN A 302 3.11 21.10 -37.80
N LEU A 303 3.21 19.77 -37.96
CA LEU A 303 4.48 19.06 -37.93
C LEU A 303 5.36 19.45 -39.12
N ALA A 304 4.79 19.54 -40.33
CA ALA A 304 5.47 19.99 -41.53
C ALA A 304 5.96 21.45 -41.41
N LEU A 305 5.12 22.34 -40.86
CA LEU A 305 5.47 23.74 -40.60
C LEU A 305 6.63 23.86 -39.61
N ARG A 306 6.61 23.09 -38.51
CA ARG A 306 7.71 23.07 -37.54
C ARG A 306 9.03 22.65 -38.18
N ARG A 307 9.03 21.58 -38.98
CA ARG A 307 10.23 21.12 -39.71
C ARG A 307 10.76 22.18 -40.68
N ALA A 308 9.87 22.85 -41.42
CA ALA A 308 10.26 23.90 -42.35
C ALA A 308 10.85 25.12 -41.63
N ARG A 309 10.27 25.54 -40.49
CA ARG A 309 10.80 26.64 -39.66
C ARG A 309 12.19 26.32 -39.11
N THR A 310 12.40 25.13 -38.55
CA THR A 310 13.71 24.72 -38.04
C THR A 310 14.77 24.72 -39.15
N ARG A 311 14.39 24.35 -40.39
CA ARG A 311 15.30 24.38 -41.55
C ARG A 311 15.69 25.80 -41.97
N VAL A 312 14.78 26.78 -41.86
CA VAL A 312 15.06 28.21 -42.10
C VAL A 312 15.83 28.84 -40.94
N GLU A 313 15.53 28.49 -39.70
CA GLU A 313 16.27 28.96 -38.52
C GLU A 313 17.73 28.50 -38.56
N ALA A 314 17.99 27.27 -39.02
CA ALA A 314 19.34 26.75 -39.19
C ALA A 314 20.20 27.56 -40.19
N LEU A 315 19.58 28.19 -41.20
CA LEU A 315 20.26 29.09 -42.15
C LEU A 315 20.62 30.44 -41.53
N ASN A 316 19.84 30.92 -40.55
CA ASN A 316 20.07 32.23 -39.89
C ASN A 316 21.08 32.15 -38.73
N THR A 317 21.45 30.94 -38.30
CA THR A 317 22.43 30.70 -37.22
C THR A 317 23.87 30.48 -37.71
N ILE A 318 24.14 30.67 -39.01
CA ILE A 318 25.47 30.62 -39.65
C ILE A 318 25.87 32.05 -40.02
#